data_AF-A0A1F7GKA0-F1
#
_entry.id   AF-A0A1F7GKA0-F1
#
_cell.length_a   1.000
_cell.length_b   1.000
_cell.length_c   1.000
_cell.angle_alpha   90.00
_cell.angle_beta   90.00
_cell.angle_gamma   90.00
#
_symmetry.space_group_name_H-M   'P 1'
#
loop_
_entity.id
_entity.type
_entity.pdbx_description
1 polymer ?
#
loop_
_entity_poly.entity_id
_entity_poly.type
_entity_poly.pdbx_seq_one_letter_code
_entity_poly.pdbx_strand_id
1 'polypeptide(L)'
;MSIDVPSLLKTKALYRFTGPPEHWLTAIKFMTWGLEMDLENRWKQIKPGDIFFIHSTANSYFKNAKSGIIGLGVIGPDFSIKKNPLWLYETINNINRWPLLVPLSEIYLFSPLPLPDDWNNPSKQNIESTKYLIGTLLKNSIPLSQISGFPQMGSFSSVKPEVASQILNDRRPLYQYTSKEDFEEFKLLDDGSSVIMDGNRKFEEVKNVDEALRFADTLKIFDSVSRRVIKNPTSQYTRDNELLEIANNTHQTILQQLIDLFRKHGYVTRRSPGVDLFAHNDERAFLFEVKSTENRNFRTQARKGLAQLLEYEYFDV
;
A
#
# COMPACT_ATOMS: atom_id res chain seq x y z
N MET A 1 19.65 -19.68 11.34
CA MET A 1 20.60 -19.13 10.35
C MET A 1 20.32 -17.63 10.26
N SER A 2 21.26 -16.78 10.67
CA SER A 2 21.10 -15.33 10.51
C SER A 2 21.20 -15.01 9.01
N ILE A 3 20.11 -14.55 8.41
CA ILE A 3 20.12 -14.14 7.01
C ILE A 3 20.91 -12.83 6.93
N ASP A 4 21.95 -12.81 6.10
CA ASP A 4 22.86 -11.67 5.98
C ASP A 4 22.15 -10.53 5.23
N VAL A 5 21.92 -9.40 5.90
CA VAL A 5 21.21 -8.22 5.35
C VAL A 5 21.76 -7.79 3.97
N PRO A 6 23.08 -7.78 3.71
CA PRO A 6 23.66 -7.48 2.41
C PRO A 6 23.29 -8.46 1.28
N SER A 7 23.09 -9.75 1.54
CA SER A 7 22.68 -10.70 0.49
C SER A 7 21.22 -10.47 0.10
N LEU A 8 20.36 -10.18 1.08
CA LEU A 8 18.95 -9.91 0.87
C LEU A 8 18.70 -8.58 0.14
N LEU A 9 19.52 -7.57 0.39
CA LEU A 9 19.43 -6.28 -0.31
C LEU A 9 19.81 -6.36 -1.79
N LYS A 10 20.52 -7.42 -2.21
CA LYS A 10 20.85 -7.63 -3.63
C LYS A 10 19.70 -8.22 -4.42
N THR A 11 18.69 -8.79 -3.77
CA THR A 11 17.58 -9.48 -4.46
C THR A 11 16.41 -8.54 -4.79
N LYS A 12 16.26 -7.44 -4.04
CA LYS A 12 15.19 -6.44 -4.18
C LYS A 12 15.70 -5.14 -4.82
N ALA A 13 14.87 -4.46 -5.62
CA ALA A 13 15.21 -3.09 -6.01
C ALA A 13 14.96 -2.13 -4.84
N LEU A 14 15.86 -1.16 -4.70
CA LEU A 14 15.86 -0.20 -3.60
C LEU A 14 15.60 1.18 -4.18
N TYR A 15 14.53 1.82 -3.73
CA TYR A 15 14.10 3.11 -4.22
C TYR A 15 14.05 4.17 -3.14
N ARG A 16 14.18 5.41 -3.55
CA ARG A 16 13.84 6.58 -2.74
C ARG A 16 12.70 7.29 -3.42
N PHE A 17 11.64 7.53 -2.66
CA PHE A 17 10.59 8.48 -3.00
C PHE A 17 10.78 9.76 -2.18
N THR A 18 10.61 10.90 -2.83
CA THR A 18 10.88 12.22 -2.24
C THR A 18 9.70 13.15 -2.43
N GLY A 19 9.23 13.77 -1.34
CA GLY A 19 8.23 14.82 -1.41
C GLY A 19 7.96 15.50 -0.06
N PRO A 20 7.07 16.51 -0.04
CA PRO A 20 6.73 17.22 1.18
C PRO A 20 6.08 16.32 2.24
N PRO A 21 6.19 16.66 3.54
CA PRO A 21 5.58 15.86 4.60
C PRO A 21 4.04 15.77 4.52
N GLU A 22 3.33 16.82 4.06
CA GLU A 22 1.89 16.74 3.83
C GLU A 22 1.52 15.75 2.72
N HIS A 23 2.39 15.58 1.73
CA HIS A 23 2.20 14.61 0.65
C HIS A 23 2.36 13.19 1.20
N TRP A 24 3.32 13.00 2.12
CA TRP A 24 3.51 11.75 2.83
C TRP A 24 2.35 11.39 3.74
N LEU A 25 1.71 12.36 4.40
CA LEU A 25 0.49 12.10 5.16
C LEU A 25 -0.59 11.50 4.23
N THR A 26 -0.90 12.15 3.11
CA THR A 26 -1.83 11.58 2.11
C THR A 26 -1.42 10.16 1.69
N ALA A 27 -0.12 9.94 1.44
CA ALA A 27 0.38 8.64 1.01
C ALA A 27 0.25 7.55 2.08
N ILE A 28 0.45 7.88 3.36
CA ILE A 28 0.26 6.98 4.49
C ILE A 28 -1.22 6.68 4.68
N LYS A 29 -2.10 7.69 4.55
CA LYS A 29 -3.55 7.50 4.73
C LYS A 29 -4.15 6.58 3.68
N PHE A 30 -3.69 6.70 2.43
CA PHE A 30 -4.23 5.94 1.30
C PHE A 30 -3.32 4.81 0.81
N MET A 31 -2.21 4.55 1.51
CA MET A 31 -1.21 3.54 1.15
C MET A 31 -0.78 3.62 -0.33
N THR A 32 -0.55 4.84 -0.83
CA THR A 32 -0.18 5.07 -2.24
C THR A 32 0.73 6.27 -2.42
N TRP A 33 1.67 6.19 -3.37
CA TRP A 33 2.56 7.28 -3.74
C TRP A 33 2.39 7.68 -5.20
N GLY A 34 2.49 8.97 -5.51
CA GLY A 34 2.35 9.49 -6.87
C GLY A 34 3.67 9.85 -7.53
N LEU A 35 3.81 9.52 -8.82
CA LEU A 35 4.89 9.99 -9.68
C LEU A 35 4.36 10.84 -10.83
N GLU A 36 5.21 11.75 -11.33
CA GLU A 36 4.94 12.60 -12.50
C GLU A 36 4.96 11.74 -13.78
N MET A 37 4.22 12.16 -14.82
CA MET A 37 4.08 11.39 -16.06
C MET A 37 5.39 11.13 -16.80
N ASP A 38 6.36 12.04 -16.69
CA ASP A 38 7.70 11.89 -17.29
C ASP A 38 8.48 10.70 -16.70
N LEU A 39 8.08 10.21 -15.53
CA LEU A 39 8.64 9.03 -14.89
C LEU A 39 7.97 7.72 -15.30
N GLU A 40 7.03 7.69 -16.26
CA GLU A 40 6.27 6.49 -16.63
C GLU A 40 7.15 5.28 -16.96
N ASN A 41 8.25 5.50 -17.70
CA ASN A 41 9.19 4.41 -18.04
C ASN A 41 9.85 3.81 -16.81
N ARG A 42 10.14 4.63 -15.80
CA ARG A 42 10.74 4.16 -14.54
C ARG A 42 9.69 3.58 -13.60
N TRP A 43 8.48 4.13 -13.61
CA TRP A 43 7.32 3.60 -12.87
C TRP A 43 6.99 2.16 -13.29
N LYS A 44 7.04 1.86 -14.60
CA LYS A 44 6.87 0.49 -15.13
C LYS A 44 7.96 -0.51 -14.68
N GLN A 45 9.08 -0.03 -14.15
CA GLN A 45 10.17 -0.87 -13.65
C GLN A 45 10.01 -1.23 -12.17
N ILE A 46 9.16 -0.50 -11.44
CA ILE A 46 8.87 -0.76 -10.03
C ILE A 46 8.01 -2.02 -9.96
N LYS A 47 8.36 -2.94 -9.06
CA LYS A 47 7.64 -4.19 -8.87
C LYS A 47 7.12 -4.31 -7.43
N PRO A 48 6.01 -5.05 -7.23
CA PRO A 48 5.62 -5.48 -5.89
C PRO A 48 6.79 -6.16 -5.15
N GLY A 49 6.89 -5.92 -3.85
CA GLY A 49 7.95 -6.43 -3.01
C GLY A 49 9.26 -5.64 -3.06
N ASP A 50 9.41 -4.66 -3.96
CA ASP A 50 10.54 -3.72 -3.92
C ASP A 50 10.50 -2.86 -2.65
N ILE A 51 11.66 -2.37 -2.22
CA ILE A 51 11.80 -1.60 -0.98
C ILE A 51 11.92 -0.13 -1.34
N PHE A 52 11.22 0.73 -0.62
CA PHE A 52 11.35 2.17 -0.75
C PHE A 52 11.72 2.85 0.57
N PHE A 53 12.46 3.94 0.45
CA PHE A 53 12.83 4.85 1.53
C PHE A 53 12.07 6.16 1.39
N ILE A 54 11.54 6.64 2.52
CA ILE A 54 10.63 7.77 2.58
C ILE A 54 11.44 9.03 2.92
N HIS A 55 11.68 9.86 1.92
CA HIS A 55 12.38 11.13 2.09
C HIS A 55 11.39 12.30 2.11
N SER A 56 11.33 12.98 3.25
CA SER A 56 10.58 14.24 3.38
C SER A 56 11.46 15.42 2.97
N THR A 57 10.88 16.40 2.27
CA THR A 57 11.57 17.65 1.88
C THR A 57 11.11 18.85 2.71
N ALA A 58 11.98 19.84 2.84
CA ALA A 58 11.61 21.14 3.42
C ALA A 58 10.75 22.01 2.47
N ASN A 59 10.67 21.67 1.18
CA ASN A 59 9.79 22.34 0.23
C ASN A 59 8.34 21.89 0.47
N SER A 60 7.57 22.70 1.19
CA SER A 60 6.26 22.37 1.73
C SER A 60 5.41 23.63 1.91
N TYR A 61 4.08 23.46 1.94
CA TYR A 61 3.16 24.50 2.38
C TYR A 61 3.27 24.83 3.88
N PHE A 62 3.92 23.96 4.66
CA PHE A 62 3.98 24.06 6.12
C PHE A 62 5.38 24.44 6.58
N LYS A 63 5.49 25.53 7.34
CA LYS A 63 6.76 26.09 7.82
C LYS A 63 7.56 25.16 8.74
N ASN A 64 6.91 24.16 9.36
CA ASN A 64 7.57 23.17 10.21
C ASN A 64 8.12 21.96 9.44
N ALA A 65 8.01 21.94 8.10
CA ALA A 65 8.62 20.91 7.28
C ALA A 65 10.14 20.93 7.38
N LYS A 66 10.75 19.75 7.37
CA LYS A 66 12.20 19.54 7.45
C LYS A 66 12.59 18.41 6.52
N SER A 67 13.80 18.48 5.97
CA SER A 67 14.35 17.40 5.16
C SER A 67 14.91 16.28 6.03
N GLY A 68 14.56 15.03 5.70
CA GLY A 68 15.05 13.86 6.40
C GLY A 68 14.32 12.58 5.99
N ILE A 69 14.89 11.43 6.37
CA ILE A 69 14.24 10.14 6.17
C ILE A 69 13.28 9.89 7.31
N ILE A 70 12.01 9.69 6.99
CA ILE A 70 10.93 9.54 7.97
C ILE A 70 10.48 8.09 8.12
N GLY A 71 10.92 7.22 7.22
CA GLY A 71 10.57 5.82 7.23
C GLY A 71 11.04 5.06 6.00
N LEU A 72 10.52 3.85 5.85
CA LEU A 72 10.74 2.92 4.76
C LEU A 72 9.49 2.05 4.56
N GLY A 73 9.41 1.31 3.47
CA GLY A 73 8.26 0.44 3.22
C GLY A 73 8.46 -0.53 2.06
N VAL A 74 7.38 -1.25 1.75
CA VAL A 74 7.30 -2.23 0.67
C VAL A 74 6.26 -1.81 -0.36
N ILE A 75 6.61 -1.96 -1.64
CA ILE A 75 5.70 -1.71 -2.75
C ILE A 75 4.66 -2.83 -2.83
N GLY A 76 3.39 -2.45 -2.90
CA GLY A 76 2.27 -3.39 -3.01
C GLY A 76 1.93 -3.78 -4.45
N PRO A 77 0.91 -4.63 -4.64
CA PRO A 77 0.26 -4.89 -5.92
C PRO A 77 -0.72 -3.75 -6.29
N ASP A 78 -1.20 -3.71 -7.54
CA ASP A 78 -2.22 -2.76 -8.06
C ASP A 78 -1.77 -1.34 -8.43
N PHE A 79 -0.75 -1.26 -9.27
CA PHE A 79 -0.36 -0.03 -9.96
C PHE A 79 -1.52 0.55 -10.79
N SER A 80 -1.73 1.87 -10.69
CA SER A 80 -2.83 2.55 -11.38
C SER A 80 -2.47 3.96 -11.81
N ILE A 81 -3.31 4.56 -12.67
CA ILE A 81 -3.18 5.94 -13.10
C ILE A 81 -4.42 6.70 -12.66
N LYS A 82 -4.27 7.69 -11.77
CA LYS A 82 -5.39 8.50 -11.31
C LYS A 82 -5.72 9.63 -12.28
N LYS A 83 -7.00 9.99 -12.32
CA LYS A 83 -7.53 11.11 -13.13
C LYS A 83 -7.74 12.39 -12.32
N ASN A 84 -7.89 12.29 -11.01
CA ASN A 84 -8.29 13.40 -10.15
C ASN A 84 -7.14 13.84 -9.22
N PRO A 85 -7.13 15.11 -8.76
CA PRO A 85 -6.28 15.58 -7.68
C PRO A 85 -6.40 14.73 -6.40
N LEU A 86 -5.27 14.42 -5.76
CA LEU A 86 -5.20 13.68 -4.50
C LEU A 86 -4.43 14.46 -3.43
N TRP A 87 -3.31 15.07 -3.83
CA TRP A 87 -2.43 15.76 -2.88
C TRP A 87 -2.83 17.22 -2.68
N LEU A 88 -2.52 17.78 -1.50
CA LEU A 88 -2.84 19.16 -1.15
C LEU A 88 -2.45 20.15 -2.27
N TYR A 89 -1.24 20.04 -2.81
CA TYR A 89 -0.79 20.88 -3.93
C TYR A 89 -1.71 20.77 -5.15
N GLU A 90 -2.08 19.55 -5.55
CA GLU A 90 -2.98 19.31 -6.68
C GLU A 90 -4.37 19.89 -6.44
N THR A 91 -4.92 19.70 -5.24
CA THR A 91 -6.24 20.21 -4.85
C THR A 91 -6.25 21.74 -4.76
N ILE A 92 -5.18 22.36 -4.26
CA ILE A 92 -5.06 23.83 -4.20
C ILE A 92 -5.02 24.44 -5.60
N ASN A 93 -4.26 23.83 -6.52
CA ASN A 93 -3.99 24.36 -7.85
C ASN A 93 -4.94 23.81 -8.93
N ASN A 94 -5.83 22.88 -8.58
CA ASN A 94 -6.74 22.19 -9.48
C ASN A 94 -6.03 21.53 -10.69
N ILE A 95 -4.97 20.76 -10.42
CA ILE A 95 -4.20 20.04 -11.44
C ILE A 95 -3.96 18.58 -11.04
N ASN A 96 -3.73 17.69 -12.01
CA ASN A 96 -3.33 16.30 -11.77
C ASN A 96 -1.84 16.12 -12.11
N ARG A 97 -0.97 16.41 -11.14
CA ARG A 97 0.49 16.47 -11.29
C ARG A 97 1.17 15.11 -11.16
N TRP A 98 0.69 14.26 -10.25
CA TRP A 98 1.32 12.97 -9.94
C TRP A 98 0.39 11.78 -10.23
N PRO A 99 -0.03 11.59 -11.50
CA PRO A 99 -1.07 10.62 -11.83
C PRO A 99 -0.62 9.16 -11.71
N LEU A 100 0.67 8.86 -11.78
CA LEU A 100 1.18 7.48 -11.77
C LEU A 100 1.26 6.96 -10.32
N LEU A 101 0.30 6.13 -9.93
CA LEU A 101 0.19 5.63 -8.56
C LEU A 101 1.03 4.37 -8.36
N VAL A 102 1.81 4.40 -7.29
CA VAL A 102 2.57 3.28 -6.75
C VAL A 102 1.87 2.83 -5.46
N PRO A 103 1.30 1.63 -5.42
CA PRO A 103 0.67 1.07 -4.23
C PRO A 103 1.72 0.71 -3.18
N LEU A 104 1.38 0.84 -1.90
CA LEU A 104 2.26 0.54 -0.76
C LEU A 104 1.58 -0.56 0.08
N SER A 105 2.26 -1.68 0.33
CA SER A 105 1.71 -2.76 1.19
C SER A 105 2.04 -2.50 2.67
N GLU A 106 3.28 -2.10 2.94
CA GLU A 106 3.77 -1.80 4.28
C GLU A 106 4.49 -0.45 4.32
N ILE A 107 4.28 0.29 5.40
CA ILE A 107 5.03 1.50 5.75
C ILE A 107 5.53 1.35 7.20
N TYR A 108 6.79 1.70 7.42
CA TYR A 108 7.44 1.73 8.73
C TYR A 108 7.98 3.13 8.98
N LEU A 109 7.42 3.84 9.96
CA LEU A 109 7.80 5.21 10.29
C LEU A 109 8.70 5.24 11.53
N PHE A 110 9.61 6.22 11.62
CA PHE A 110 10.43 6.44 12.82
C PHE A 110 9.67 7.15 13.94
N SER A 111 8.51 7.73 13.64
CA SER A 111 7.65 8.42 14.59
C SER A 111 6.22 7.87 14.50
N PRO A 112 5.53 7.72 15.65
CA PRO A 112 4.17 7.23 15.65
C PRO A 112 3.21 8.33 15.17
N LEU A 113 2.39 8.01 14.19
CA LEU A 113 1.18 8.76 13.86
C LEU A 113 -0.05 8.12 14.50
N PRO A 114 -1.12 8.90 14.77
CA PRO A 114 -2.45 8.36 15.05
C PRO A 114 -2.92 7.43 13.92
N LEU A 115 -3.98 6.64 14.19
CA LEU A 115 -4.52 5.76 13.16
C LEU A 115 -4.99 6.60 11.97
N PRO A 116 -4.80 6.14 10.71
CA PRO A 116 -5.23 6.87 9.53
C PRO A 116 -6.68 7.37 9.57
N ASP A 117 -7.59 6.66 10.23
CA ASP A 117 -9.01 7.03 10.35
C ASP A 117 -9.26 8.16 11.36
N ASP A 118 -8.34 8.39 12.29
CA ASP A 118 -8.47 9.41 13.34
C ASP A 118 -8.18 10.83 12.83
N TRP A 119 -7.81 10.99 11.56
CA TRP A 119 -7.45 12.30 11.01
C TRP A 119 -7.77 12.45 9.53
N ASN A 120 -8.02 13.70 9.12
CA ASN A 120 -8.41 14.05 7.77
C ASN A 120 -7.20 14.25 6.85
N ASN A 121 -7.31 13.83 5.59
CA ASN A 121 -6.30 14.11 4.56
C ASN A 121 -5.97 15.61 4.49
N PRO A 122 -4.69 16.02 4.30
CA PRO A 122 -4.32 17.43 4.20
C PRO A 122 -5.16 18.22 3.19
N SER A 123 -5.76 19.31 3.66
CA SER A 123 -6.64 20.19 2.89
C SER A 123 -6.52 21.65 3.36
N LYS A 124 -7.14 22.58 2.63
CA LYS A 124 -7.18 24.00 3.04
C LYS A 124 -7.96 24.20 4.35
N GLN A 125 -8.83 23.26 4.71
CA GLN A 125 -9.74 23.36 5.85
C GLN A 125 -9.13 22.85 7.16
N ASN A 126 -8.02 22.10 7.11
CA ASN A 126 -7.44 21.41 8.28
C ASN A 126 -5.93 21.67 8.46
N ILE A 127 -5.51 22.91 8.20
CA ILE A 127 -4.09 23.32 8.21
C ILE A 127 -3.43 23.07 9.57
N GLU A 128 -4.05 23.46 10.69
CA GLU A 128 -3.40 23.31 12.00
C GLU A 128 -3.28 21.84 12.45
N SER A 129 -4.27 20.99 12.17
CA SER A 129 -4.17 19.56 12.44
C SER A 129 -3.12 18.89 11.54
N THR A 130 -3.07 19.27 10.25
CA THR A 130 -2.03 18.80 9.33
C THR A 130 -0.64 19.20 9.84
N LYS A 131 -0.47 20.46 10.27
CA LYS A 131 0.79 20.97 10.82
C LYS A 131 1.22 20.19 12.07
N TYR A 132 0.28 19.84 12.96
CA TYR A 132 0.56 18.98 14.11
C TYR A 132 1.06 17.60 13.68
N LEU A 133 0.36 16.95 12.73
CA LEU A 133 0.76 15.63 12.20
C LEU A 133 2.14 15.67 11.53
N ILE A 134 2.45 16.72 10.78
CA ILE A 134 3.80 16.94 10.21
C ILE A 134 4.84 17.03 11.32
N GLY A 135 4.57 17.78 12.39
CA GLY A 135 5.46 17.89 13.55
C GLY A 135 5.73 16.52 14.19
N THR A 136 4.69 15.69 14.31
CA THR A 136 4.79 14.33 14.83
C THR A 136 5.59 13.43 13.88
N LEU A 137 5.26 13.42 12.58
CA LEU A 137 5.92 12.60 11.55
C LEU A 137 7.42 12.85 11.47
N LEU A 138 7.83 14.11 11.62
CA LEU A 138 9.23 14.53 11.47
C LEU A 138 10.06 14.39 12.75
N LYS A 139 9.42 14.11 13.90
CA LYS A 139 10.05 14.17 15.24
C LYS A 139 11.32 13.32 15.35
N ASN A 140 11.31 12.10 14.81
CA ASN A 140 12.44 11.17 14.84
C ASN A 140 13.05 10.93 13.46
N SER A 141 12.83 11.84 12.50
CA SER A 141 13.44 11.73 11.18
C SER A 141 14.97 11.62 11.27
N ILE A 142 15.56 10.85 10.35
CA ILE A 142 17.02 10.76 10.20
C ILE A 142 17.46 11.93 9.31
N PRO A 143 18.27 12.88 9.82
CA PRO A 143 18.81 13.95 8.99
C PRO A 143 19.66 13.38 7.85
N LEU A 144 19.56 13.95 6.64
CA LEU A 144 20.35 13.48 5.50
C LEU A 144 21.87 13.55 5.74
N SER A 145 22.33 14.46 6.62
CA SER A 145 23.73 14.55 7.03
C SER A 145 24.24 13.31 7.77
N GLN A 146 23.35 12.46 8.28
CA GLN A 146 23.69 11.19 8.94
C GLN A 146 23.73 10.01 7.96
N ILE A 147 23.36 10.21 6.69
CA ILE A 147 23.28 9.13 5.69
C ILE A 147 24.22 9.46 4.53
N SER A 148 25.41 8.88 4.57
CA SER A 148 26.42 9.08 3.54
C SER A 148 25.97 8.47 2.20
N GLY A 149 26.08 9.24 1.12
CA GLY A 149 25.75 8.81 -0.23
C GLY A 149 24.24 8.79 -0.55
N PHE A 150 23.38 9.30 0.33
CA PHE A 150 21.95 9.36 0.06
C PHE A 150 21.65 10.29 -1.13
N PRO A 151 20.88 9.85 -2.14
CA PRO A 151 20.53 10.71 -3.27
C PRO A 151 19.78 11.97 -2.81
N GLN A 152 20.17 13.15 -3.30
CA GLN A 152 19.58 14.44 -2.88
C GLN A 152 18.70 15.10 -3.95
N MET A 153 18.84 14.72 -5.22
CA MET A 153 18.16 15.37 -6.35
C MET A 153 17.02 14.51 -6.92
N GLY A 154 15.92 15.15 -7.33
CA GLY A 154 14.76 14.51 -7.97
C GLY A 154 13.76 13.87 -7.01
N SER A 155 12.55 13.62 -7.51
CA SER A 155 11.42 13.03 -6.78
C SER A 155 11.51 11.50 -6.60
N PHE A 156 12.31 10.84 -7.45
CA PHE A 156 12.45 9.38 -7.47
C PHE A 156 13.86 8.94 -7.93
N SER A 157 14.52 8.05 -7.20
CA SER A 157 15.85 7.50 -7.57
C SER A 157 16.06 6.09 -7.02
N SER A 158 16.96 5.33 -7.62
CA SER A 158 17.49 4.12 -6.99
C SER A 158 18.37 4.46 -5.80
N VAL A 159 18.46 3.55 -4.83
CA VAL A 159 19.31 3.65 -3.64
C VAL A 159 20.32 2.51 -3.67
N LYS A 160 21.59 2.81 -3.38
CA LYS A 160 22.62 1.77 -3.33
C LYS A 160 22.47 0.92 -2.05
N PRO A 161 22.80 -0.38 -2.07
CA PRO A 161 22.71 -1.24 -0.88
C PRO A 161 23.47 -0.72 0.35
N GLU A 162 24.60 -0.06 0.16
CA GLU A 162 25.41 0.49 1.27
C GLU A 162 24.70 1.68 1.94
N VAL A 163 23.92 2.45 1.17
CA VAL A 163 23.11 3.55 1.67
C VAL A 163 21.87 3.01 2.39
N ALA A 164 21.19 2.03 1.79
CA ALA A 164 20.05 1.35 2.39
C ALA A 164 20.40 0.70 3.74
N SER A 165 21.58 0.08 3.82
CA SER A 165 22.08 -0.57 5.04
C SER A 165 22.22 0.42 6.22
N GLN A 166 22.58 1.68 5.97
CA GLN A 166 22.66 2.71 7.02
C GLN A 166 21.29 2.97 7.65
N ILE A 167 20.20 2.93 6.86
CA ILE A 167 18.84 3.19 7.32
C ILE A 167 18.25 1.94 8.00
N LEU A 168 18.47 0.76 7.41
CA LEU A 168 17.97 -0.51 7.94
C LEU A 168 18.64 -0.89 9.27
N ASN A 169 19.91 -0.54 9.45
CA ASN A 169 20.65 -0.78 10.70
C ASN A 169 20.52 0.35 11.72
N ASP A 170 19.75 1.39 11.43
CA ASP A 170 19.42 2.43 12.40
C ASP A 170 18.75 1.80 13.64
N ARG A 171 18.87 2.41 14.83
CA ARG A 171 18.35 1.84 16.07
C ARG A 171 17.01 2.43 16.50
N ARG A 172 16.49 3.44 15.79
CA ARG A 172 15.20 4.07 16.12
C ARG A 172 14.06 3.06 16.00
N PRO A 173 13.03 3.16 16.85
CA PRO A 173 11.85 2.29 16.72
C PRO A 173 11.16 2.49 15.36
N LEU A 174 10.46 1.44 14.92
CA LEU A 174 9.66 1.45 13.71
C LEU A 174 8.19 1.21 14.04
N TYR A 175 7.32 2.11 13.57
CA TYR A 175 5.88 2.02 13.71
C TYR A 175 5.29 1.56 12.39
N GLN A 176 4.67 0.38 12.38
CA GLN A 176 4.16 -0.27 11.18
C GLN A 176 2.73 0.20 10.84
N TYR A 177 2.49 0.43 9.56
CA TYR A 177 1.19 0.69 8.93
C TYR A 177 1.06 -0.24 7.71
N THR A 178 -0.06 -0.92 7.57
CA THR A 178 -0.31 -1.89 6.48
C THR A 178 -1.67 -1.65 5.83
N SER A 179 -1.86 -2.15 4.60
CA SER A 179 -3.18 -2.26 4.01
C SER A 179 -4.01 -3.32 4.75
N LYS A 180 -5.35 -3.26 4.66
CA LYS A 180 -6.25 -4.21 5.34
C LYS A 180 -6.08 -5.66 4.84
N GLU A 181 -5.75 -5.81 3.56
CA GLU A 181 -5.74 -7.08 2.85
C GLU A 181 -4.72 -8.07 3.45
N ASP A 182 -3.59 -7.59 3.97
CA ASP A 182 -2.56 -8.44 4.59
C ASP A 182 -2.82 -8.79 6.08
N PHE A 183 -3.75 -8.10 6.75
CA PHE A 183 -4.00 -8.33 8.18
C PHE A 183 -4.94 -9.53 8.43
N GLU A 184 -5.77 -9.91 7.46
CA GLU A 184 -6.62 -11.10 7.60
C GLU A 184 -5.85 -12.43 7.44
N GLU A 185 -4.64 -12.42 6.88
CA GLU A 185 -3.77 -13.60 6.77
C GLU A 185 -3.04 -13.96 8.10
N PHE A 186 -3.00 -13.05 9.08
CA PHE A 186 -2.35 -13.25 10.38
C PHE A 186 -3.31 -13.05 11.56
N LYS A 187 -4.20 -14.01 11.80
CA LYS A 187 -4.88 -14.13 13.11
C LYS A 187 -4.02 -14.97 14.06
N LEU A 188 -3.57 -14.35 15.15
CA LEU A 188 -3.13 -15.08 16.35
C LEU A 188 -4.38 -15.68 16.99
N LEU A 189 -4.38 -17.00 17.20
CA LEU A 189 -5.39 -17.64 18.04
C LEU A 189 -5.05 -17.37 19.52
N ASP A 190 -6.06 -17.27 20.37
CA ASP A 190 -5.96 -16.93 21.81
C ASP A 190 -5.12 -17.94 22.63
N ASP A 191 -4.71 -19.06 22.04
CA ASP A 191 -3.87 -20.09 22.66
C ASP A 191 -2.37 -19.91 22.41
N GLY A 192 -1.96 -18.85 21.70
CA GLY A 192 -0.56 -18.59 21.38
C GLY A 192 -0.01 -19.43 20.23
N SER A 193 -0.85 -20.17 19.51
CA SER A 193 -0.49 -20.83 18.26
C SER A 193 -0.71 -19.90 17.04
N SER A 194 0.20 -20.02 16.06
CA SER A 194 0.10 -19.38 14.76
C SER A 194 -0.32 -20.41 13.71
N VAL A 195 -1.45 -20.20 13.06
CA VAL A 195 -1.85 -21.00 11.89
C VAL A 195 -1.42 -20.23 10.65
N ILE A 196 -0.47 -20.77 9.89
CA ILE A 196 -0.21 -20.33 8.52
C ILE A 196 -1.39 -20.89 7.70
N MET A 197 -2.34 -20.03 7.32
CA MET A 197 -3.35 -20.39 6.32
C MET A 197 -2.63 -20.52 4.98
N ASP A 198 -2.53 -21.75 4.49
CA ASP A 198 -1.84 -22.12 3.26
C ASP A 198 -2.61 -21.60 2.04
N GLY A 199 -2.44 -20.31 1.75
CA GLY A 199 -2.86 -19.70 0.50
C GLY A 199 -1.99 -20.26 -0.62
N ASN A 200 -2.56 -21.15 -1.42
CA ASN A 200 -1.90 -21.88 -2.50
C ASN A 200 -1.45 -20.90 -3.61
N ARG A 201 -0.35 -20.16 -3.36
CA ARG A 201 0.38 -19.37 -4.36
C ARG A 201 0.91 -20.36 -5.39
N LYS A 202 0.71 -20.10 -6.68
CA LYS A 202 1.39 -20.88 -7.73
C LYS A 202 2.88 -20.89 -7.45
N PHE A 203 3.39 -22.04 -7.03
CA PHE A 203 4.81 -22.24 -6.78
C PHE A 203 5.56 -22.12 -8.12
N GLU A 204 6.31 -21.05 -8.27
CA GLU A 204 7.40 -21.01 -9.25
C GLU A 204 8.57 -21.81 -8.67
N GLU A 205 9.25 -22.59 -9.52
CA GLU A 205 10.43 -23.35 -9.12
C GLU A 205 11.54 -22.37 -8.70
N VAL A 206 11.74 -22.25 -7.40
CA VAL A 206 12.78 -21.42 -6.80
C VAL A 206 14.08 -22.21 -6.77
N LYS A 207 15.12 -21.74 -7.45
CA LYS A 207 16.41 -22.44 -7.58
C LYS A 207 17.26 -22.37 -6.31
N ASN A 208 17.01 -21.41 -5.42
CA ASN A 208 17.71 -21.24 -4.14
C ASN A 208 16.95 -20.32 -3.15
N VAL A 209 17.39 -20.31 -1.88
CA VAL A 209 16.79 -19.52 -0.79
C VAL A 209 16.74 -18.01 -1.11
N ASP A 210 17.69 -17.48 -1.88
CA ASP A 210 17.74 -16.06 -2.26
C ASP A 210 16.58 -15.66 -3.20
N GLU A 211 16.11 -16.58 -4.03
CA GLU A 211 14.99 -16.37 -4.95
C GLU A 211 13.63 -16.43 -4.23
N ALA A 212 13.49 -17.26 -3.17
CA ALA A 212 12.27 -17.27 -2.33
C ALA A 212 12.09 -15.96 -1.55
N LEU A 213 13.19 -15.40 -1.04
CA LEU A 213 13.19 -14.12 -0.31
C LEU A 213 12.85 -12.92 -1.20
N ARG A 214 13.01 -13.07 -2.52
CA ARG A 214 12.63 -12.07 -3.52
C ARG A 214 11.12 -11.82 -3.57
N PHE A 215 10.31 -12.80 -3.15
CA PHE A 215 8.85 -12.73 -3.12
C PHE A 215 8.29 -12.44 -1.72
N ALA A 216 9.14 -12.24 -0.71
CA ALA A 216 8.66 -11.80 0.59
C ALA A 216 8.18 -10.34 0.47
N ASP A 217 6.88 -10.13 0.65
CA ASP A 217 6.21 -8.82 0.58
C ASP A 217 6.27 -8.05 1.90
N THR A 218 7.25 -8.36 2.76
CA THR A 218 7.40 -7.77 4.09
C THR A 218 8.84 -7.46 4.44
N LEU A 219 9.07 -6.34 5.13
CA LEU A 219 10.39 -6.01 5.69
C LEU A 219 10.71 -6.77 6.98
N LYS A 220 9.77 -7.52 7.55
CA LYS A 220 10.01 -8.33 8.76
C LYS A 220 11.02 -9.46 8.56
N ILE A 221 11.33 -9.80 7.31
CA ILE A 221 12.42 -10.71 6.96
C ILE A 221 13.80 -10.18 7.36
N PHE A 222 13.94 -8.86 7.53
CA PHE A 222 15.18 -8.26 8.03
C PHE A 222 15.17 -8.26 9.56
N ASP A 223 16.07 -9.03 10.16
CA ASP A 223 16.28 -9.09 11.62
C ASP A 223 16.43 -7.71 12.27
N SER A 224 17.11 -6.78 11.59
CA SER A 224 17.26 -5.41 12.07
C SER A 224 15.92 -4.70 12.17
N VAL A 225 15.04 -4.88 11.18
CA VAL A 225 13.68 -4.29 11.16
C VAL A 225 12.79 -4.99 12.18
N SER A 226 12.71 -6.32 12.16
CA SER A 226 11.77 -7.08 12.99
C SER A 226 11.93 -6.81 14.48
N ARG A 227 13.17 -6.65 14.97
CA ARG A 227 13.47 -6.33 16.38
C ARG A 227 13.07 -4.90 16.79
N ARG A 228 12.89 -3.99 15.83
CA ARG A 228 12.57 -2.57 16.05
C ARG A 228 11.09 -2.25 15.91
N VAL A 229 10.29 -3.16 15.35
CA VAL A 229 8.86 -2.96 15.13
C VAL A 229 8.14 -2.92 16.47
N ILE A 230 7.53 -1.77 16.78
CA ILE A 230 6.65 -1.63 17.94
C ILE A 230 5.25 -2.12 17.55
N LYS A 231 4.83 -3.24 18.16
CA LYS A 231 3.46 -3.76 18.07
C LYS A 231 2.53 -2.93 18.98
N ASN A 232 2.03 -1.80 18.49
CA ASN A 232 0.81 -1.19 19.02
C ASN A 232 -0.40 -1.83 18.31
N PRO A 233 -1.61 -1.87 18.90
CA PRO A 233 -2.75 -2.60 18.34
C PRO A 233 -2.93 -2.19 16.88
N THR A 234 -2.73 -3.17 16.02
CA THR A 234 -2.55 -2.99 14.59
C THR A 234 -3.80 -2.33 14.02
N SER A 235 -3.61 -1.27 13.23
CA SER A 235 -4.72 -0.64 12.52
C SER A 235 -5.27 -1.64 11.51
N GLN A 236 -6.51 -2.05 11.73
CA GLN A 236 -7.35 -2.61 10.69
C GLN A 236 -7.80 -1.44 9.82
N TYR A 237 -7.31 -1.34 8.59
CA TYR A 237 -7.79 -0.32 7.65
C TYR A 237 -9.07 -0.80 6.95
N THR A 238 -9.85 0.03 6.27
CA THR A 238 -10.78 -0.37 5.19
C THR A 238 -10.39 0.44 4.00
N ARG A 239 -10.17 -0.17 2.83
CA ARG A 239 -9.90 0.50 1.54
C ARG A 239 -11.06 1.41 1.12
N ASP A 240 -11.31 2.48 1.88
CA ASP A 240 -12.29 3.52 1.59
C ASP A 240 -11.62 4.59 0.73
N ASN A 241 -11.67 4.21 -0.52
CA ASN A 241 -11.32 4.91 -1.71
C ASN A 241 -12.33 6.03 -2.03
N GLU A 242 -12.66 6.97 -1.13
CA GLU A 242 -13.56 8.10 -1.50
C GLU A 242 -12.98 8.98 -2.64
N LEU A 243 -11.66 8.95 -2.86
CA LEU A 243 -11.01 9.62 -4.01
C LEU A 243 -10.80 8.70 -5.23
N LEU A 244 -10.90 7.38 -5.05
CA LEU A 244 -11.01 6.34 -6.10
C LEU A 244 -12.48 6.06 -6.46
N GLU A 245 -13.43 6.63 -5.72
CA GLU A 245 -14.89 6.53 -5.85
C GLU A 245 -15.38 7.09 -7.19
N ILE A 246 -14.69 8.10 -7.71
CA ILE A 246 -14.96 8.66 -9.04
C ILE A 246 -14.67 7.64 -10.16
N ALA A 247 -13.78 6.67 -9.92
CA ALA A 247 -13.54 5.54 -10.84
C ALA A 247 -14.38 4.29 -10.48
N ASN A 248 -14.78 4.11 -9.21
CA ASN A 248 -15.58 2.98 -8.71
C ASN A 248 -17.09 3.12 -8.91
N ASN A 249 -17.59 4.30 -9.28
CA ASN A 249 -19.03 4.53 -9.50
C ASN A 249 -19.67 3.50 -10.43
N THR A 250 -18.99 3.05 -11.49
CA THR A 250 -19.55 2.04 -12.42
C THR A 250 -19.65 0.66 -11.79
N HIS A 251 -18.63 0.19 -11.07
CA HIS A 251 -18.64 -1.14 -10.45
C HIS A 251 -19.65 -1.20 -9.29
N GLN A 252 -19.73 -0.16 -8.46
CA GLN A 252 -20.73 -0.05 -7.39
C GLN A 252 -22.16 0.09 -7.95
N THR A 253 -22.35 0.85 -9.03
CA THR A 253 -23.67 0.93 -9.71
C THR A 253 -24.12 -0.42 -10.24
N ILE A 254 -23.21 -1.20 -10.85
CA ILE A 254 -23.54 -2.54 -11.36
C ILE A 254 -23.89 -3.49 -10.21
N LEU A 255 -23.12 -3.49 -9.12
CA LEU A 255 -23.40 -4.30 -7.94
C LEU A 255 -24.75 -3.94 -7.31
N GLN A 256 -25.05 -2.65 -7.16
CA GLN A 256 -26.33 -2.21 -6.61
C GLN A 256 -27.50 -2.65 -7.49
N GLN A 257 -27.39 -2.53 -8.83
CA GLN A 257 -28.41 -3.00 -9.77
C GLN A 257 -28.63 -4.52 -9.68
N LEU A 258 -27.56 -5.31 -9.50
CA LEU A 258 -27.66 -6.75 -9.31
C LEU A 258 -28.34 -7.10 -7.98
N ILE A 259 -27.99 -6.43 -6.89
CA ILE A 259 -28.61 -6.62 -5.57
C ILE A 259 -30.12 -6.34 -5.65
N ASP A 260 -30.51 -5.22 -6.25
CA ASP A 260 -31.91 -4.82 -6.38
C ASP A 260 -32.68 -5.83 -7.25
N LEU A 261 -32.07 -6.32 -8.32
CA LEU A 261 -32.64 -7.35 -9.19
C LEU A 261 -32.90 -8.65 -8.42
N PHE A 262 -31.91 -9.16 -7.67
CA PHE A 262 -32.03 -10.41 -6.93
C PHE A 262 -33.03 -10.30 -5.77
N ARG A 263 -33.02 -9.20 -5.01
CA ARG A 263 -33.99 -8.96 -3.95
C ARG A 263 -35.42 -8.88 -4.47
N LYS A 264 -35.64 -8.25 -5.63
CA LYS A 264 -36.96 -8.21 -6.29
C LYS A 264 -37.49 -9.61 -6.63
N HIS A 265 -36.61 -10.58 -6.87
CA HIS A 265 -36.96 -11.97 -7.17
C HIS A 265 -36.89 -12.90 -5.94
N GLY A 266 -36.85 -12.35 -4.73
CA GLY A 266 -36.94 -13.13 -3.49
C GLY A 266 -35.62 -13.77 -3.04
N TYR A 267 -34.48 -13.30 -3.53
CA TYR A 267 -33.17 -13.79 -3.11
C TYR A 267 -32.59 -12.95 -1.96
N VAL A 268 -31.93 -13.62 -1.03
CA VAL A 268 -31.07 -13.01 0.01
C VAL A 268 -29.69 -12.77 -0.59
N THR A 269 -29.18 -11.54 -0.47
CA THR A 269 -27.89 -11.11 -1.02
C THR A 269 -26.85 -10.91 0.08
N ARG A 270 -25.66 -11.47 -0.06
CA ARG A 270 -24.52 -11.39 0.86
C ARG A 270 -23.23 -11.01 0.10
N ARG A 271 -22.21 -10.53 0.83
CA ARG A 271 -20.89 -10.13 0.32
C ARG A 271 -19.80 -10.60 1.28
N SER A 272 -18.62 -10.92 0.77
CA SER A 272 -17.40 -11.11 1.57
C SER A 272 -16.22 -10.37 0.92
N PRO A 273 -15.05 -10.24 1.58
CA PRO A 273 -13.85 -9.68 0.95
C PRO A 273 -13.37 -10.47 -0.27
N GLY A 274 -13.67 -11.77 -0.33
CA GLY A 274 -13.35 -12.63 -1.46
C GLY A 274 -14.41 -12.65 -2.54
N VAL A 275 -15.68 -12.37 -2.24
CA VAL A 275 -16.83 -12.53 -3.15
C VAL A 275 -17.57 -11.22 -3.33
N ASP A 276 -17.64 -10.74 -4.57
CA ASP A 276 -18.33 -9.50 -4.94
C ASP A 276 -19.83 -9.54 -4.59
N LEU A 277 -20.53 -10.62 -4.96
CA LEU A 277 -21.94 -10.83 -4.57
C LEU A 277 -22.29 -12.33 -4.53
N PHE A 278 -22.94 -12.74 -3.45
CA PHE A 278 -23.61 -14.03 -3.33
C PHE A 278 -25.11 -13.82 -3.17
N ALA A 279 -25.93 -14.44 -4.03
CA ALA A 279 -27.38 -14.34 -3.97
C ALA A 279 -28.00 -15.73 -3.87
N HIS A 280 -28.83 -15.99 -2.86
CA HIS A 280 -29.41 -17.31 -2.64
C HIS A 280 -30.87 -17.24 -2.16
N ASN A 281 -31.62 -18.29 -2.46
CA ASN A 281 -32.93 -18.59 -1.87
C ASN A 281 -33.02 -20.11 -1.64
N ASP A 282 -34.21 -20.63 -1.30
CA ASP A 282 -34.39 -22.06 -1.02
C ASP A 282 -34.21 -22.97 -2.24
N GLU A 283 -34.22 -22.42 -3.47
CA GLU A 283 -34.14 -23.19 -4.71
C GLU A 283 -32.76 -23.14 -5.36
N ARG A 284 -32.07 -21.98 -5.31
CA ARG A 284 -30.83 -21.73 -6.05
C ARG A 284 -29.91 -20.76 -5.32
N ALA A 285 -28.62 -20.91 -5.60
CA ALA A 285 -27.57 -19.99 -5.20
C ALA A 285 -26.78 -19.52 -6.43
N PHE A 286 -26.34 -18.27 -6.38
CA PHE A 286 -25.57 -17.61 -7.42
C PHE A 286 -24.38 -16.90 -6.80
N LEU A 287 -23.23 -17.06 -7.41
CA LEU A 287 -21.99 -16.43 -7.02
C LEU A 287 -21.49 -15.55 -8.17
N PHE A 288 -21.19 -14.30 -7.87
CA PHE A 288 -20.83 -13.30 -8.86
C PHE A 288 -19.47 -12.71 -8.56
N GLU A 289 -18.70 -12.55 -9.64
CA GLU A 289 -17.54 -11.66 -9.72
C GLU A 289 -17.86 -10.58 -10.74
N VAL A 290 -17.83 -9.31 -10.31
CA VAL A 290 -18.30 -8.17 -11.10
C VAL A 290 -17.13 -7.37 -11.63
N LYS A 291 -16.90 -7.40 -12.93
CA LYS A 291 -15.85 -6.58 -13.57
C LYS A 291 -16.44 -5.42 -14.37
N SER A 292 -15.97 -4.22 -14.07
CA SER A 292 -16.18 -3.06 -14.97
C SER A 292 -15.23 -3.18 -16.16
N THR A 293 -15.76 -3.11 -17.38
CA THR A 293 -14.96 -3.28 -18.61
C THR A 293 -15.20 -2.15 -19.61
N GLU A 294 -14.15 -1.83 -20.36
CA GLU A 294 -14.12 -1.00 -21.57
C GLU A 294 -13.43 -1.82 -22.68
N ASN A 295 -13.67 -1.53 -23.96
CA ASN A 295 -13.13 -2.32 -25.09
C ASN A 295 -11.60 -2.57 -25.02
N ARG A 296 -10.84 -1.63 -24.46
CA ARG A 296 -9.38 -1.73 -24.32
C ARG A 296 -8.88 -2.62 -23.18
N ASN A 297 -9.72 -2.92 -22.17
CA ASN A 297 -9.31 -3.66 -20.97
C ASN A 297 -10.08 -4.99 -20.79
N PHE A 298 -11.07 -5.26 -21.64
CA PHE A 298 -11.94 -6.44 -21.57
C PHE A 298 -11.17 -7.74 -21.40
N ARG A 299 -10.15 -8.00 -22.25
CA ARG A 299 -9.40 -9.26 -22.21
C ARG A 299 -8.65 -9.47 -20.89
N THR A 300 -8.13 -8.40 -20.30
CA THR A 300 -7.43 -8.45 -19.02
C THR A 300 -8.41 -8.65 -17.86
N GLN A 301 -9.53 -7.93 -17.88
CA GLN A 301 -10.54 -8.04 -16.84
C GLN A 301 -11.28 -9.37 -16.87
N ALA A 302 -11.61 -9.89 -18.07
CA ALA A 302 -12.21 -11.21 -18.23
C ALA A 302 -11.29 -12.33 -17.72
N ARG A 303 -9.98 -12.25 -17.98
CA ARG A 303 -9.01 -13.21 -17.44
C ARG A 303 -8.92 -13.16 -15.92
N LYS A 304 -8.93 -11.97 -15.33
CA LYS A 304 -8.94 -11.79 -13.87
C LYS A 304 -10.23 -12.34 -13.26
N GLY A 305 -11.39 -11.97 -13.81
CA GLY A 305 -12.68 -12.45 -13.34
C GLY A 305 -12.83 -13.98 -13.42
N LEU A 306 -12.34 -14.61 -14.50
CA LEU A 306 -12.33 -16.07 -14.62
C LEU A 306 -11.43 -16.74 -13.57
N ALA A 307 -10.27 -16.17 -13.27
CA ALA A 307 -9.39 -16.69 -12.23
C ALA A 307 -10.04 -16.61 -10.85
N GLN A 308 -10.68 -15.49 -10.52
CA GLN A 308 -11.39 -15.30 -9.24
C GLN A 308 -12.62 -16.21 -9.12
N LEU A 309 -13.37 -16.43 -10.20
CA LEU A 309 -14.47 -17.40 -10.19
C LEU A 309 -14.00 -18.83 -9.99
N LEU A 310 -12.83 -19.21 -10.52
CA LEU A 310 -12.22 -20.52 -10.27
C LEU A 310 -11.67 -20.64 -8.85
N GLU A 311 -11.16 -19.55 -8.27
CA GLU A 311 -10.79 -19.51 -6.84
C GLU A 311 -12.01 -19.77 -5.95
N TYR A 312 -13.20 -19.35 -6.39
CA TYR A 312 -14.42 -19.60 -5.65
C TYR A 312 -14.86 -21.06 -5.60
N GLU A 313 -14.45 -21.87 -6.58
CA GLU A 313 -14.74 -23.31 -6.61
C GLU A 313 -14.07 -24.06 -5.45
N TYR A 314 -13.08 -23.44 -4.80
CA TYR A 314 -12.37 -23.97 -3.64
C TYR A 314 -12.87 -23.44 -2.30
N PHE A 315 -13.86 -22.53 -2.29
CA PHE A 315 -14.58 -22.18 -1.07
C PHE A 315 -15.74 -23.18 -0.89
N ASP A 316 -15.77 -23.88 0.24
CA ASP A 316 -16.99 -24.55 0.69
C ASP A 316 -18.03 -23.45 1.02
N VAL A 317 -18.92 -23.16 0.06
CA VAL A 317 -20.09 -22.27 0.23
C VAL A 317 -21.28 -23.07 0.72
#